data_AF-B8FDD8-F1
#
_entry.id   AF-B8FDD8-F1
#
_cell.length_a   1.000
_cell.length_b   1.000
_cell.length_c   1.000
_cell.angle_alpha   90.00
_cell.angle_beta   90.00
_cell.angle_gamma   90.00
#
_symmetry.space_group_name_H-M   'P 1'
#
loop_
_entity.id
_entity.type
_entity.pdbx_description
1 polymer ?
#
loop_
_entity_poly.entity_id
_entity_poly.type
_entity_poly.pdbx_seq_one_letter_code
_entity_poly.pdbx_strand_id
1 'polypeptide(L)'
;MQGQDATTQEDAKKAPPGNGKNGGAGRDPAMEKLAEKLLQTKEFKDMTGALMPEILKAWAGDSAVRKIISRQIAKTMEKGFLAKAGEDAPQVKLFEDMEFSEILMSKVPALVNTGIKGTGGLSKALDSLPDEKKQAYMAQALQAIDSASIGQTLATLIRIVNEVHETNPTFVSEQIQTPFQALVENLDFADLEDVIKHSQNDFVGIVRAINEVFDRYPSKVVCLLGLVPATFNVTVAILNEATSQLDNMPPDLLTEIILSLMGDIDGAAVGQAVNYLHELLRKIHTGSSLLGPPGHPQFTQELTSKLKEIVAAIDTQVWWKGRQAISEIRDAKENAKYALLQEHPDMLIQQLKESPVLLNSRIKALLTNVSLLEEMDDEAIAEAVAEGALRLDMQDLAEALNLHAQVANRIRKVKPDLAMSILESFSYSVDLDEVGETAQWLARDLADSFKPLVRSVFPPLVQGVCECLAPENDEHQEGIDNALNALRELLKPQEA
;
A
#
# COMPACT_ATOMS: atom_id res chain seq x y z
N MET A 1 34.69 -47.77 36.93
CA MET A 1 35.58 -48.33 35.89
C MET A 1 36.16 -47.14 35.13
N GLN A 2 37.38 -46.74 35.51
CA GLN A 2 38.64 -46.89 34.73
C GLN A 2 38.76 -45.80 33.65
N GLY A 3 39.79 -44.95 33.54
CA GLY A 3 41.06 -44.67 34.24
C GLY A 3 41.55 -43.27 33.77
N GLN A 4 42.27 -42.45 34.55
CA GLN A 4 43.76 -42.30 34.59
C GLN A 4 44.37 -42.18 33.18
N ASP A 5 45.08 -41.11 32.75
CA ASP A 5 46.25 -40.38 33.29
C ASP A 5 46.21 -38.88 32.88
N ALA A 6 46.66 -37.86 33.61
CA ALA A 6 47.94 -37.56 34.26
C ALA A 6 49.11 -37.21 33.30
N THR A 7 49.21 -35.93 32.90
CA THR A 7 50.54 -35.29 32.69
C THR A 7 50.53 -33.79 32.97
N THR A 8 51.29 -33.43 33.98
CA THR A 8 51.72 -32.10 34.39
C THR A 8 52.69 -31.52 33.35
N GLN A 9 52.49 -30.27 32.92
CA GLN A 9 53.60 -29.46 32.39
C GLN A 9 53.49 -28.02 32.90
N GLU A 10 54.34 -27.79 33.90
CA GLU A 10 54.73 -26.54 34.50
C GLU A 10 55.54 -25.74 33.46
N ASP A 11 55.03 -24.60 33.00
CA ASP A 11 55.85 -23.62 32.28
C ASP A 11 55.54 -22.20 32.77
N ALA A 12 56.45 -21.72 33.61
CA ALA A 12 56.49 -20.40 34.16
C ALA A 12 56.79 -19.36 33.07
N LYS A 13 55.74 -18.71 32.53
CA LYS A 13 55.90 -17.47 31.76
C LYS A 13 56.10 -16.28 32.70
N LYS A 14 57.36 -15.90 32.88
CA LYS A 14 57.80 -14.60 33.41
C LYS A 14 57.05 -13.46 32.73
N ALA A 15 56.30 -12.70 33.52
CA ALA A 15 55.81 -11.38 33.15
C ALA A 15 57.02 -10.42 32.95
N PRO A 16 57.09 -9.66 31.85
CA PRO A 16 58.09 -8.61 31.70
C PRO A 16 57.75 -7.45 32.65
N PRO A 17 58.75 -6.75 33.21
CA PRO A 17 58.51 -5.66 34.15
C PRO A 17 57.76 -4.52 33.45
N GLY A 18 56.67 -4.09 34.08
CA GLY A 18 55.88 -2.94 33.66
C GLY A 18 56.75 -1.69 33.58
N ASN A 19 57.00 -1.26 32.35
CA ASN A 19 57.63 0.02 32.07
C ASN A 19 56.55 1.10 32.20
N GLY A 20 56.36 1.60 33.43
CA GLY A 20 55.50 2.73 33.75
C GLY A 20 56.03 4.02 33.13
N LYS A 21 55.85 4.18 31.81
CA LYS A 21 55.82 5.50 31.19
C LYS A 21 54.39 6.03 31.38
N ASN A 22 54.24 6.99 32.29
CA ASN A 22 53.15 7.96 32.25
C ASN A 22 53.16 8.61 30.86
N GLY A 23 52.42 8.02 29.93
CA GLY A 23 52.04 8.65 28.68
C GLY A 23 51.10 9.78 29.05
N GLY A 24 51.66 10.96 29.34
CA GLY A 24 50.87 12.18 29.35
C GLY A 24 50.11 12.19 28.04
N ALA A 25 48.77 12.20 28.11
CA ALA A 25 47.89 12.25 26.96
C ALA A 25 48.37 13.39 26.05
N GLY A 26 49.13 13.04 25.01
CA GLY A 26 49.66 13.99 24.07
C GLY A 26 48.47 14.68 23.46
N ARG A 27 48.32 15.98 23.72
CA ARG A 27 47.24 16.76 23.13
C ARG A 27 47.40 16.66 21.63
N ASP A 28 46.36 16.15 20.98
CA ASP A 28 46.30 16.06 19.52
C ASP A 28 46.35 17.51 18.98
N PRO A 29 47.43 17.94 18.31
CA PRO A 29 47.58 19.31 17.84
C PRO A 29 46.48 19.69 16.84
N ALA A 30 45.88 18.71 16.15
CA ALA A 30 44.72 18.95 15.30
C ALA A 30 43.48 19.33 16.13
N MET A 31 43.30 18.73 17.31
CA MET A 31 42.21 19.09 18.24
C MET A 31 42.43 20.46 18.88
N GLU A 32 43.67 20.85 19.19
CA GLU A 32 43.95 22.21 19.68
C GLU A 32 43.64 23.25 18.60
N LYS A 33 44.05 23.01 17.35
CA LYS A 33 43.76 23.90 16.20
C LYS A 33 42.26 23.96 15.88
N LEU A 34 41.56 22.82 15.96
CA LEU A 34 40.10 22.75 15.75
C LEU A 34 39.34 23.44 16.88
N ALA A 35 39.72 23.20 18.14
CA ALA A 35 39.14 23.88 19.29
C ALA A 35 39.39 25.39 19.20
N GLU A 36 40.60 25.81 18.87
CA GLU A 36 40.94 27.23 18.68
C GLU A 36 40.08 27.89 17.59
N LYS A 37 39.94 27.24 16.42
CA LYS A 37 39.10 27.77 15.35
C LYS A 37 37.60 27.75 15.68
N LEU A 38 37.08 26.69 16.32
CA LEU A 38 35.69 26.62 16.78
C LEU A 38 35.39 27.69 17.84
N LEU A 39 36.30 27.86 18.80
CA LEU A 39 36.23 28.89 19.84
C LEU A 39 36.16 30.31 19.27
N GLN A 40 36.55 30.50 18.01
CA GLN A 40 36.49 31.78 17.31
C GLN A 40 35.18 32.02 16.57
N THR A 41 34.37 30.98 16.27
CA THR A 41 33.10 31.15 15.53
C THR A 41 32.06 31.87 16.36
N LYS A 42 31.18 32.61 15.68
CA LYS A 42 30.09 33.33 16.33
C LYS A 42 29.10 32.34 16.95
N GLU A 43 28.78 31.26 16.26
CA GLU A 43 27.81 30.26 16.68
C GLU A 43 28.29 29.51 17.93
N PHE A 44 29.57 29.15 17.99
CA PHE A 44 30.13 28.50 19.18
C PHE A 44 30.19 29.48 20.36
N LYS A 45 30.52 30.75 20.11
CA LYS A 45 30.50 31.81 21.14
C LYS A 45 29.09 32.09 21.65
N ASP A 46 28.10 32.13 20.77
CA ASP A 46 26.69 32.33 21.12
C ASP A 46 26.17 31.12 21.90
N MET A 47 26.47 29.90 21.45
CA MET A 47 26.11 28.67 22.15
C MET A 47 26.80 28.56 23.51
N THR A 48 28.11 28.82 23.59
CA THR A 48 28.82 28.82 24.88
C THR A 48 28.38 29.97 25.77
N GLY A 49 28.08 31.14 25.23
CA GLY A 49 27.51 32.26 25.96
C GLY A 49 26.14 31.94 26.57
N ALA A 50 25.31 31.17 25.84
CA ALA A 50 24.01 30.71 26.32
C ALA A 50 24.11 29.56 27.34
N LEU A 51 24.97 28.56 27.08
CA LEU A 51 25.04 27.33 27.89
C LEU A 51 25.97 27.46 29.11
N MET A 52 27.07 28.19 29.00
CA MET A 52 28.09 28.26 30.04
C MET A 52 27.56 28.81 31.37
N PRO A 53 26.69 29.84 31.41
CA PRO A 53 26.09 30.30 32.66
C PRO A 53 25.30 29.19 33.37
N GLU A 54 24.54 28.39 32.64
CA GLU A 54 23.76 27.28 33.19
C GLU A 54 24.65 26.12 33.65
N ILE A 55 25.68 25.76 32.87
CA ILE A 55 26.68 24.75 33.28
C ILE A 55 27.39 25.18 34.57
N LEU A 56 27.83 26.43 34.63
CA LEU A 56 28.52 27.00 35.80
C LEU A 56 27.60 27.09 37.03
N LYS A 57 26.31 27.36 36.82
CA LYS A 57 25.29 27.36 37.87
C LYS A 57 25.00 25.94 38.38
N ALA A 58 24.85 24.98 37.48
CA ALA A 58 24.67 23.57 37.81
C ALA A 58 25.88 22.99 38.57
N TRP A 59 27.11 23.28 38.10
CA TRP A 59 28.35 22.87 38.78
C TRP A 59 28.51 23.50 40.16
N ALA A 60 28.07 24.76 40.32
CA ALA A 60 28.14 25.46 41.58
C ALA A 60 27.28 24.80 42.68
N GLY A 61 26.14 24.21 42.30
CA GLY A 61 25.20 23.59 43.24
C GLY A 61 24.86 24.53 44.40
N ASP A 62 24.88 24.01 45.63
CA ASP A 62 24.68 24.82 46.84
C ASP A 62 25.95 25.35 47.50
N SER A 63 27.12 25.01 46.98
CA SER A 63 28.39 25.42 47.57
C SER A 63 28.62 26.92 47.39
N ALA A 64 28.69 27.66 48.50
CA ALA A 64 29.00 29.10 48.50
C ALA A 64 30.32 29.42 47.79
N VAL A 65 31.34 28.58 47.98
CA VAL A 65 32.65 28.74 47.34
C VAL A 65 32.56 28.54 45.83
N ARG A 66 31.86 27.47 45.38
CA ARG A 66 31.70 27.23 43.94
C ARG A 66 30.83 28.30 43.28
N LYS A 67 29.83 28.86 43.96
CA LYS A 67 29.03 30.00 43.49
C LYS A 67 29.87 31.26 43.26
N ILE A 68 30.89 31.50 44.09
CA ILE A 68 31.81 32.64 43.92
C ILE A 68 32.73 32.40 42.72
N ILE A 69 33.31 31.19 42.63
CA ILE A 69 34.19 30.81 41.52
C ILE A 69 33.44 30.85 40.18
N SER A 70 32.21 30.31 40.14
CA SER A 70 31.40 30.27 38.92
C SER A 70 31.02 31.66 38.43
N ARG A 71 30.65 32.59 39.33
CA ARG A 71 30.41 34.00 38.97
C ARG A 71 31.66 34.66 38.39
N GLN A 72 32.84 34.39 38.97
CA GLN A 72 34.08 34.99 38.50
C GLN A 72 34.47 34.46 37.11
N ILE A 73 34.30 33.15 36.89
CA ILE A 73 34.52 32.51 35.58
C ILE A 73 33.53 33.07 34.57
N ALA A 74 32.23 33.08 34.88
CA ALA A 74 31.19 33.63 34.00
C ALA A 74 31.49 35.07 33.59
N LYS A 75 31.82 35.93 34.56
CA LYS A 75 32.16 37.35 34.31
C LYS A 75 33.44 37.52 33.48
N THR A 76 34.41 36.61 33.64
CA THR A 76 35.65 36.62 32.85
C THR A 76 35.40 36.15 31.42
N MET A 77 34.56 35.13 31.23
CA MET A 77 34.16 34.66 29.89
C MET A 77 33.28 35.70 29.17
N GLU A 78 32.36 36.33 29.88
CA GLU A 78 31.51 37.39 29.33
C GLU A 78 32.34 38.60 28.87
N LYS A 79 33.33 39.02 29.68
CA LYS A 79 34.21 40.15 29.35
C LYS A 79 35.31 39.83 28.33
N GLY A 80 35.83 38.60 28.31
CA GLY A 80 36.98 38.24 27.46
C GLY A 80 36.58 37.55 26.16
N PHE A 81 35.58 36.67 26.25
CA PHE A 81 35.19 35.76 25.19
C PHE A 81 34.02 36.31 24.36
N LEU A 82 33.00 36.87 25.03
CA LEU A 82 31.80 37.41 24.37
C LEU A 82 31.96 38.88 23.94
N ALA A 83 32.67 39.71 24.71
CA ALA A 83 32.84 41.13 24.37
C ALA A 83 33.66 41.42 23.09
N LYS A 84 34.38 40.43 22.55
CA LYS A 84 35.09 40.53 21.25
C LYS A 84 34.28 40.01 20.06
N ALA A 85 33.05 39.52 20.27
CA ALA A 85 32.13 39.14 19.20
C ALA A 85 31.38 40.37 18.65
N GLY A 86 32.12 41.44 18.32
CA GLY A 86 31.53 42.57 17.60
C GLY A 86 31.02 42.14 16.22
N GLU A 87 30.13 42.94 15.62
CA GLU A 87 29.50 42.70 14.32
C GLU A 87 30.48 42.37 13.17
N ASP A 88 31.76 42.70 13.35
CA ASP A 88 32.85 42.44 12.39
C ASP A 88 33.58 41.09 12.58
N ALA A 89 33.11 40.19 13.46
CA ALA A 89 33.66 38.84 13.50
C ALA A 89 33.47 38.20 12.12
N PRO A 90 34.56 37.87 11.39
CA PRO A 90 34.45 37.38 10.02
C PRO A 90 33.53 36.15 10.05
N GLN A 91 32.47 36.16 9.23
CA GLN A 91 31.69 34.95 8.96
C GLN A 91 32.70 33.92 8.48
N VAL A 92 33.06 33.01 9.38
CA VAL A 92 34.29 32.27 9.17
C VAL A 92 34.00 31.32 8.02
N LYS A 93 34.77 31.46 6.94
CA LYS A 93 34.93 30.50 5.83
C LYS A 93 35.57 29.19 6.31
N LEU A 94 35.25 28.78 7.53
CA LEU A 94 35.82 27.66 8.24
C LEU A 94 35.50 26.35 7.53
N PHE A 95 34.30 26.27 6.95
CA PHE A 95 33.85 25.16 6.13
C PHE A 95 34.37 25.21 4.67
N GLU A 96 35.00 26.32 4.24
CA GLU A 96 35.71 26.38 2.95
C GLU A 96 37.13 25.78 3.03
N ASP A 97 37.69 25.64 4.25
CA ASP A 97 38.98 24.99 4.49
C ASP A 97 38.79 23.46 4.47
N MET A 98 39.24 22.83 3.39
CA MET A 98 39.10 21.37 3.17
C MET A 98 39.74 20.56 4.31
N GLU A 99 40.91 20.97 4.81
CA GLU A 99 41.60 20.30 5.92
C GLU A 99 40.75 20.38 7.19
N PHE A 100 40.14 21.55 7.45
CA PHE A 100 39.24 21.71 8.59
C PHE A 100 37.96 20.86 8.44
N SER A 101 37.34 20.86 7.26
CA SER A 101 36.13 20.07 6.98
C SER A 101 36.40 18.57 7.12
N GLU A 102 37.55 18.06 6.67
CA GLU A 102 37.95 16.66 6.89
C GLU A 102 38.14 16.33 8.37
N ILE A 103 38.87 17.18 9.11
CA ILE A 103 39.07 16.98 10.55
C ILE A 103 37.71 17.03 11.26
N LEU A 104 36.84 17.99 10.93
CA LEU A 104 35.51 18.10 11.53
C LEU A 104 34.68 16.85 11.23
N MET A 105 34.57 16.43 9.97
CA MET A 105 33.82 15.25 9.56
C MET A 105 34.33 13.97 10.24
N SER A 106 35.64 13.85 10.48
CA SER A 106 36.20 12.74 11.27
C SER A 106 35.72 12.71 12.72
N LYS A 107 35.31 13.86 13.27
CA LYS A 107 34.83 14.00 14.65
C LYS A 107 33.31 14.11 14.75
N VAL A 108 32.60 14.38 13.65
CA VAL A 108 31.14 14.44 13.60
C VAL A 108 30.50 13.19 14.23
N PRO A 109 30.91 11.94 13.94
CA PRO A 109 30.32 10.77 14.60
C PRO A 109 30.45 10.80 16.12
N ALA A 110 31.59 11.26 16.66
CA ALA A 110 31.78 11.37 18.09
C ALA A 110 30.89 12.48 18.71
N LEU A 111 30.74 13.61 18.02
CA LEU A 111 29.84 14.69 18.43
C LEU A 111 28.37 14.26 18.37
N VAL A 112 27.95 13.60 17.29
CA VAL A 112 26.60 13.03 17.14
C VAL A 112 26.34 12.00 18.23
N ASN A 113 27.25 11.05 18.47
CA ASN A 113 27.11 10.06 19.54
C ASN A 113 27.05 10.70 20.93
N THR A 114 27.82 11.77 21.16
CA THR A 114 27.75 12.53 22.42
C THR A 114 26.43 13.26 22.55
N GLY A 115 25.94 13.85 21.45
CA GLY A 115 24.62 14.45 21.34
C GLY A 115 23.51 13.45 21.64
N ILE A 116 23.52 12.27 21.01
CA ILE A 116 22.56 11.17 21.23
C ILE A 116 22.59 10.69 22.69
N LYS A 117 23.77 10.52 23.29
CA LYS A 117 23.87 10.17 24.71
C LYS A 117 23.34 11.29 25.60
N GLY A 118 23.59 12.54 25.22
CA GLY A 118 23.06 13.73 25.86
C GLY A 118 21.54 13.80 25.78
N THR A 119 20.95 13.53 24.61
CA THR A 119 19.49 13.47 24.42
C THR A 119 18.88 12.30 25.19
N GLY A 120 19.58 11.17 25.35
CA GLY A 120 19.16 10.09 26.25
C GLY A 120 19.11 10.52 27.72
N GLY A 121 20.09 11.30 28.18
CA GLY A 121 20.08 11.92 29.50
C GLY A 121 18.98 12.96 29.67
N LEU A 122 18.80 13.82 28.66
CA LEU A 122 17.73 14.81 28.63
C LEU A 122 16.35 14.15 28.59
N SER A 123 16.17 13.08 27.82
CA SER A 123 14.93 12.30 27.72
C SER A 123 14.57 11.73 29.09
N LYS A 124 15.51 11.12 29.80
CA LYS A 124 15.29 10.65 31.19
C LYS A 124 14.95 11.79 32.15
N ALA A 125 15.59 12.96 31.99
CA ALA A 125 15.27 14.13 32.79
C ALA A 125 13.88 14.68 32.48
N LEU A 126 13.51 14.77 31.19
CA LEU A 126 12.19 15.19 30.73
C LEU A 126 11.12 14.21 31.21
N ASP A 127 11.38 12.91 31.16
CA ASP A 127 10.46 11.86 31.61
C ASP A 127 10.07 12.01 33.08
N SER A 128 11.01 12.49 33.91
CA SER A 128 10.76 12.78 35.33
C SER A 128 9.95 14.05 35.61
N LEU A 129 9.68 14.88 34.58
CA LEU A 129 8.92 16.12 34.76
C LEU A 129 7.40 15.87 34.71
N PRO A 130 6.59 16.75 35.33
CA PRO A 130 5.15 16.78 35.10
C PRO A 130 4.80 17.06 33.64
N ASP A 131 3.69 16.51 33.15
CA ASP A 131 3.27 16.56 31.74
C ASP A 131 3.13 17.98 31.19
N GLU A 132 2.60 18.91 31.98
CA GLU A 132 2.49 20.33 31.60
C GLU A 132 3.85 20.94 31.25
N LYS A 133 4.91 20.57 32.00
CA LYS A 133 6.27 21.03 31.74
C LYS A 133 6.87 20.33 30.54
N LYS A 134 6.63 19.02 30.36
CA LYS A 134 7.05 18.28 29.16
C LYS A 134 6.52 18.97 27.90
N GLN A 135 5.22 19.25 27.87
CA GLN A 135 4.57 19.95 26.75
C GLN A 135 5.17 21.34 26.51
N ALA A 136 5.36 22.14 27.56
CA ALA A 136 5.94 23.47 27.43
C ALA A 136 7.37 23.44 26.88
N TYR A 137 8.22 22.51 27.34
CA TYR A 137 9.58 22.35 26.83
C TYR A 137 9.59 21.84 25.38
N MET A 138 8.71 20.90 25.02
CA MET A 138 8.59 20.42 23.65
C MET A 138 8.13 21.54 22.71
N ALA A 139 7.12 22.33 23.11
CA ALA A 139 6.66 23.47 22.32
C ALA A 139 7.77 24.52 22.15
N GLN A 140 8.51 24.83 23.20
CA GLN A 140 9.66 25.75 23.14
C GLN A 140 10.75 25.21 22.21
N ALA A 141 11.06 23.92 22.29
CA ALA A 141 12.03 23.28 21.42
C ALA A 141 11.60 23.36 19.95
N LEU A 142 10.33 23.05 19.65
CA LEU A 142 9.78 23.13 18.29
C LEU A 142 9.78 24.56 17.74
N GLN A 143 9.48 25.57 18.57
CA GLN A 143 9.52 26.98 18.16
C GLN A 143 10.93 27.52 17.96
N ALA A 144 11.92 26.95 18.65
CA ALA A 144 13.33 27.33 18.52
C ALA A 144 13.98 26.76 17.24
N ILE A 145 13.32 25.82 16.56
CA ILE A 145 13.82 25.24 15.32
C ILE A 145 13.63 26.22 14.17
N ASP A 146 14.74 26.65 13.57
CA ASP A 146 14.71 27.40 12.31
C ASP A 146 14.40 26.46 11.13
N SER A 147 13.11 26.34 10.81
CA SER A 147 12.63 25.50 9.70
C SER A 147 13.20 25.90 8.34
N ALA A 148 13.54 27.19 8.14
CA ALA A 148 14.11 27.64 6.87
C ALA A 148 15.54 27.12 6.69
N SER A 149 16.35 27.20 7.75
CA SER A 149 17.69 26.62 7.78
C SER A 149 17.65 25.10 7.61
N ILE A 150 16.71 24.39 8.26
CA ILE A 150 16.53 22.94 8.02
C ILE A 150 16.25 22.62 6.56
N GLY A 151 15.35 23.36 5.91
CA GLY A 151 15.04 23.15 4.50
C GLY A 151 16.25 23.33 3.58
N GLN A 152 17.09 24.32 3.85
CA GLN A 152 18.33 24.55 3.10
C GLN A 152 19.36 23.44 3.35
N THR A 153 19.59 23.08 4.62
CA THR A 153 20.51 21.99 4.97
C THR A 153 20.07 20.67 4.35
N LEU A 154 18.77 20.34 4.39
CA LEU A 154 18.25 19.13 3.79
C LEU A 154 18.45 19.11 2.27
N ALA A 155 18.22 20.24 1.59
CA ALA A 155 18.49 20.34 0.15
C ALA A 155 19.99 20.14 -0.18
N THR A 156 20.90 20.69 0.61
CA THR A 156 22.35 20.47 0.46
C THR A 156 22.72 19.00 0.71
N LEU A 157 22.15 18.38 1.75
CA LEU A 157 22.39 16.96 2.05
C LEU A 157 21.88 16.05 0.93
N ILE A 158 20.68 16.30 0.40
CA ILE A 158 20.14 15.57 -0.76
C ILE A 158 21.10 15.68 -1.95
N ARG A 159 21.65 16.89 -2.21
CA ARG A 159 22.63 17.07 -3.29
C ARG A 159 23.90 16.25 -3.06
N ILE A 160 24.46 16.28 -1.85
CA ILE A 160 25.65 15.49 -1.50
C ILE A 160 25.38 14.00 -1.62
N VAL A 161 24.23 13.51 -1.14
CA VAL A 161 23.84 12.11 -1.25
C VAL A 161 23.71 11.71 -2.72
N ASN A 162 23.12 12.55 -3.57
CA ASN A 162 23.05 12.29 -5.01
C ASN A 162 24.45 12.23 -5.65
N GLU A 163 25.33 13.18 -5.34
CA GLU A 163 26.73 13.18 -5.83
C GLU A 163 27.49 11.91 -5.40
N VAL A 164 27.30 11.45 -4.15
CA VAL A 164 27.88 10.20 -3.65
C VAL A 164 27.26 8.99 -4.36
N HIS A 165 25.93 8.99 -4.55
CA HIS A 165 25.21 7.89 -5.20
C HIS A 165 25.60 7.73 -6.68
N GLU A 166 25.91 8.82 -7.39
CA GLU A 166 26.45 8.78 -8.76
C GLU A 166 27.79 8.03 -8.84
N THR A 167 28.60 8.10 -7.77
CA THR A 167 29.91 7.44 -7.70
C THR A 167 29.83 6.03 -7.11
N ASN A 168 28.98 5.85 -6.08
CA ASN A 168 28.78 4.58 -5.39
C ASN A 168 27.29 4.41 -5.01
N PRO A 169 26.49 3.73 -5.84
CA PRO A 169 25.06 3.57 -5.61
C PRO A 169 24.68 2.84 -4.31
N THR A 170 25.54 1.92 -3.84
CA THR A 170 25.27 1.09 -2.65
C THR A 170 25.84 1.66 -1.35
N PHE A 171 26.54 2.80 -1.42
CA PHE A 171 27.19 3.41 -0.27
C PHE A 171 26.23 3.59 0.91
N VAL A 172 25.06 4.19 0.69
CA VAL A 172 24.09 4.47 1.76
C VAL A 172 23.55 3.19 2.39
N SER A 173 23.20 2.17 1.58
CA SER A 173 22.70 0.89 2.09
C SER A 173 23.74 0.16 2.93
N GLU A 174 25.01 0.16 2.51
CA GLU A 174 26.11 -0.49 3.23
C GLU A 174 26.39 0.20 4.58
N GLN A 175 26.33 1.53 4.62
CA GLN A 175 26.59 2.28 5.85
C GLN A 175 25.42 2.25 6.83
N ILE A 176 24.17 2.14 6.36
CA ILE A 176 22.98 2.13 7.22
C ILE A 176 22.70 0.75 7.82
N GLN A 177 23.13 -0.35 7.19
CA GLN A 177 22.79 -1.71 7.64
C GLN A 177 23.10 -1.97 9.12
N THR A 178 24.34 -1.70 9.57
CA THR A 178 24.75 -1.99 10.96
C THR A 178 24.05 -1.07 11.97
N PRO A 179 24.00 0.27 11.79
CA PRO A 179 23.21 1.13 12.67
C PRO A 179 21.73 0.80 12.71
N PHE A 180 21.14 0.42 11.57
CA PHE A 180 19.73 0.04 11.49
C PHE A 180 19.45 -1.25 12.25
N GLN A 181 20.30 -2.27 12.11
CA GLN A 181 20.20 -3.49 12.91
C GLN A 181 20.27 -3.17 14.41
N ALA A 182 21.25 -2.36 14.83
CA ALA A 182 21.37 -1.96 16.22
C ALA A 182 20.14 -1.15 16.69
N LEU A 183 19.54 -0.33 15.84
CA LEU A 183 18.31 0.38 16.15
C LEU A 183 17.16 -0.60 16.40
N VAL A 184 16.93 -1.56 15.49
CA VAL A 184 15.88 -2.57 15.59
C VAL A 184 16.04 -3.43 16.85
N GLU A 185 17.27 -3.83 17.19
CA GLU A 185 17.56 -4.63 18.39
C GLU A 185 17.29 -3.90 19.72
N ASN A 186 17.33 -2.56 19.71
CA ASN A 186 17.17 -1.74 20.93
C ASN A 186 15.83 -0.99 20.99
N LEU A 187 15.03 -1.03 19.92
CA LEU A 187 13.74 -0.36 19.87
C LEU A 187 12.67 -1.28 20.47
N ASP A 188 11.95 -0.78 21.47
CA ASP A 188 10.75 -1.44 21.95
C ASP A 188 9.59 -1.14 21.01
N PHE A 189 9.16 -2.14 20.23
CA PHE A 189 8.07 -1.99 19.29
C PHE A 189 6.72 -1.81 19.98
N ALA A 190 6.55 -2.24 21.24
CA ALA A 190 5.32 -2.02 21.99
C ALA A 190 5.16 -0.53 22.35
N ASP A 191 6.25 0.13 22.78
CA ASP A 191 6.24 1.57 23.02
C ASP A 191 5.99 2.36 21.72
N LEU A 192 6.56 1.91 20.60
CA LEU A 192 6.32 2.53 19.29
C LEU A 192 4.84 2.40 18.88
N GLU A 193 4.26 1.22 19.04
CA GLU A 193 2.85 0.95 18.79
C GLU A 193 1.96 1.86 19.64
N ASP A 194 2.24 1.98 20.93
CA ASP A 194 1.52 2.86 21.84
C ASP A 194 1.63 4.32 21.39
N VAL A 195 2.81 4.80 21.01
CA VAL A 195 2.97 6.16 20.48
C VAL A 195 2.11 6.37 19.23
N ILE A 196 2.11 5.42 18.28
CA ILE A 196 1.30 5.53 17.06
C ILE A 196 -0.19 5.55 17.40
N LYS A 197 -0.66 4.66 18.27
CA LYS A 197 -2.07 4.57 18.71
C LYS A 197 -2.54 5.86 19.38
N HIS A 198 -1.72 6.45 20.24
CA HIS A 198 -2.08 7.67 20.97
C HIS A 198 -1.88 8.96 20.16
N SER A 199 -1.06 8.94 19.11
CA SER A 199 -0.75 10.11 18.28
C SER A 199 -1.66 10.29 17.05
N GLN A 200 -2.73 9.48 16.91
CA GLN A 200 -3.61 9.53 15.74
C GLN A 200 -4.14 10.95 15.45
N ASN A 201 -4.58 11.67 16.49
CA ASN A 201 -5.09 13.04 16.35
C ASN A 201 -4.00 14.03 15.93
N ASP A 202 -2.77 13.83 16.43
CA ASP A 202 -1.62 14.67 16.06
C ASP A 202 -1.24 14.45 14.61
N PHE A 203 -1.24 13.20 14.12
CA PHE A 203 -1.03 12.89 12.70
C PHE A 203 -2.09 13.55 11.81
N VAL A 204 -3.36 13.50 12.18
CA VAL A 204 -4.43 14.21 11.44
C VAL A 204 -4.17 15.72 11.44
N GLY A 205 -3.73 16.29 12.56
CA GLY A 205 -3.32 17.70 12.66
C GLY A 205 -2.17 18.06 11.72
N ILE A 206 -1.14 17.21 11.67
CA ILE A 206 0.02 17.37 10.78
C ILE A 206 -0.42 17.29 9.32
N VAL A 207 -1.25 16.31 8.94
CA VAL A 207 -1.75 16.17 7.56
C VAL A 207 -2.57 17.39 7.15
N ARG A 208 -3.39 17.96 8.05
CA ARG A 208 -4.11 19.21 7.79
C ARG A 208 -3.15 20.38 7.54
N ALA A 209 -2.13 20.53 8.38
CA ALA A 209 -1.12 21.58 8.19
C ALA A 209 -0.34 21.41 6.87
N ILE A 210 -0.01 20.18 6.48
CA ILE A 210 0.61 19.88 5.19
C ILE A 210 -0.32 20.26 4.03
N ASN A 211 -1.61 19.91 4.10
CA ASN A 211 -2.59 20.27 3.08
C ASN A 211 -2.73 21.80 2.94
N GLU A 212 -2.74 22.54 4.05
CA GLU A 212 -2.74 24.00 4.01
C GLU A 212 -1.48 24.59 3.33
N VAL A 213 -0.32 23.95 3.51
CA VAL A 213 0.91 24.34 2.82
C VAL A 213 0.83 24.00 1.32
N PHE A 214 0.25 22.86 0.96
CA PHE A 214 0.04 22.46 -0.43
C PHE A 214 -0.88 23.41 -1.19
N ASP A 215 -1.94 23.90 -0.54
CA ASP A 215 -2.82 24.93 -1.10
C ASP A 215 -2.07 26.23 -1.41
N ARG A 216 -1.07 26.59 -0.58
CA ARG A 216 -0.23 27.79 -0.79
C ARG A 216 0.84 27.60 -1.88
N TYR A 217 1.28 26.37 -2.14
CA TYR A 217 2.38 26.07 -3.06
C TYR A 217 2.03 24.94 -4.05
N PRO A 218 1.05 25.13 -4.94
CA PRO A 218 0.56 24.08 -5.85
C PRO A 218 1.65 23.55 -6.79
N SER A 219 2.63 24.37 -7.18
CA SER A 219 3.76 23.92 -8.01
C SER A 219 4.61 22.86 -7.31
N LYS A 220 4.82 22.97 -6.00
CA LYS A 220 5.54 21.96 -5.21
C LYS A 220 4.75 20.65 -5.14
N VAL A 221 3.42 20.73 -5.06
CA VAL A 221 2.54 19.56 -5.13
C VAL A 221 2.71 18.84 -6.46
N VAL A 222 2.75 19.57 -7.59
CA VAL A 222 3.01 18.97 -8.91
C VAL A 222 4.37 18.29 -8.95
N CYS A 223 5.42 18.91 -8.40
CA CYS A 223 6.74 18.26 -8.29
C CYS A 223 6.69 16.98 -7.44
N LEU A 224 5.98 16.99 -6.31
CA LEU A 224 5.78 15.82 -5.46
C LEU A 224 4.98 14.71 -6.19
N LEU A 225 3.95 15.07 -6.95
CA LEU A 225 3.21 14.14 -7.79
C LEU A 225 4.12 13.52 -8.87
N GLY A 226 5.08 14.29 -9.38
CA GLY A 226 6.11 13.77 -10.29
C GLY A 226 7.05 12.73 -9.66
N LEU A 227 7.17 12.70 -8.33
CA LEU A 227 7.94 11.67 -7.62
C LEU A 227 7.16 10.37 -7.44
N VAL A 228 5.82 10.38 -7.53
CA VAL A 228 4.97 9.21 -7.28
C VAL A 228 5.40 7.99 -8.10
N PRO A 229 5.69 8.07 -9.42
CA PRO A 229 6.14 6.90 -10.17
C PRO A 229 7.47 6.34 -9.68
N ALA A 230 8.44 7.21 -9.36
CA ALA A 230 9.74 6.79 -8.84
C ALA A 230 9.61 6.13 -7.46
N THR A 231 8.84 6.74 -6.55
CA THR A 231 8.53 6.17 -5.25
C THR A 231 7.78 4.84 -5.39
N PHE A 232 6.83 4.73 -6.32
CA PHE A 232 6.12 3.49 -6.59
C PHE A 232 7.06 2.38 -7.05
N ASN A 233 7.97 2.65 -8.00
CA ASN A 233 8.94 1.66 -8.46
C ASN A 233 9.87 1.18 -7.34
N VAL A 234 10.36 2.11 -6.50
CA VAL A 234 11.16 1.76 -5.32
C VAL A 234 10.33 0.93 -4.34
N THR A 235 9.07 1.29 -4.10
CA THR A 235 8.16 0.54 -3.23
C THR A 235 7.93 -0.88 -3.76
N VAL A 236 7.72 -1.05 -5.07
CA VAL A 236 7.59 -2.39 -5.69
C VAL A 236 8.87 -3.20 -5.51
N ALA A 237 10.06 -2.58 -5.67
CA ALA A 237 11.32 -3.28 -5.43
C ALA A 237 11.49 -3.71 -3.96
N ILE A 238 11.15 -2.83 -3.01
CA ILE A 238 11.15 -3.14 -1.58
C ILE A 238 10.14 -4.25 -1.26
N LEU A 239 8.93 -4.16 -1.80
CA LEU A 239 7.89 -5.18 -1.61
C LEU A 239 8.34 -6.53 -2.17
N ASN A 240 8.95 -6.57 -3.35
CA ASN A 240 9.47 -7.82 -3.92
C ASN A 240 10.50 -8.46 -2.97
N GLU A 241 11.45 -7.68 -2.44
CA GLU A 241 12.44 -8.17 -1.47
C GLU A 241 11.82 -8.56 -0.13
N ALA A 242 10.81 -7.83 0.35
CA ALA A 242 10.11 -8.19 1.59
C ALA A 242 9.28 -9.47 1.40
N THR A 243 8.55 -9.60 0.29
CA THR A 243 7.72 -10.77 -0.01
C THR A 243 8.55 -12.03 -0.23
N SER A 244 9.78 -11.91 -0.77
CA SER A 244 10.67 -13.06 -0.91
C SER A 244 11.09 -13.61 0.47
N GLN A 245 11.20 -12.74 1.48
CA GLN A 245 11.42 -13.16 2.86
C GLN A 245 10.16 -13.80 3.47
N LEU A 246 8.98 -13.26 3.19
CA LEU A 246 7.70 -13.83 3.63
C LEU A 246 7.41 -15.21 3.02
N ASP A 247 7.89 -15.50 1.81
CA ASP A 247 7.74 -16.81 1.16
C ASP A 247 8.38 -17.96 1.98
N ASN A 248 9.32 -17.63 2.86
CA ASN A 248 9.95 -18.60 3.76
C ASN A 248 9.18 -18.78 5.08
N MET A 249 8.12 -18.00 5.35
CA MET A 249 7.33 -18.12 6.56
C MET A 249 6.30 -19.25 6.46
N PRO A 250 6.03 -19.98 7.55
CA PRO A 250 4.91 -20.91 7.61
C PRO A 250 3.56 -20.20 7.32
N PRO A 251 2.69 -20.75 6.45
CA PRO A 251 1.42 -20.10 6.07
C PRO A 251 0.48 -19.80 7.25
N ASP A 252 0.51 -20.62 8.29
CA ASP A 252 -0.24 -20.45 9.54
C ASP A 252 0.18 -19.19 10.29
N LEU A 253 1.49 -18.97 10.47
CA LEU A 253 2.03 -17.78 11.12
C LEU A 253 1.70 -16.51 10.33
N LEU A 254 1.86 -16.54 9.00
CA LEU A 254 1.51 -15.41 8.14
C LEU A 254 0.02 -15.06 8.25
N THR A 255 -0.83 -16.09 8.25
CA THR A 255 -2.29 -15.90 8.41
C THR A 255 -2.62 -15.28 9.76
N GLU A 256 -2.00 -15.74 10.85
CA GLU A 256 -2.20 -15.19 12.19
C GLU A 256 -1.81 -13.70 12.26
N ILE A 257 -0.66 -13.33 11.70
CA ILE A 257 -0.22 -11.93 11.63
C ILE A 257 -1.24 -11.09 10.84
N ILE A 258 -1.67 -11.55 9.67
CA ILE A 258 -2.65 -10.83 8.85
C ILE A 258 -3.98 -10.66 9.60
N LEU A 259 -4.49 -11.71 10.24
CA LEU A 259 -5.74 -11.65 11.00
C LEU A 259 -5.65 -10.71 12.22
N SER A 260 -4.51 -10.73 12.93
CA SER A 260 -4.25 -9.80 14.03
C SER A 260 -4.28 -8.35 13.53
N LEU A 261 -3.61 -8.07 12.42
CA LEU A 261 -3.59 -6.73 11.82
C LEU A 261 -4.98 -6.30 11.35
N MET A 262 -5.78 -7.22 10.79
CA MET A 262 -7.16 -6.92 10.39
C MET A 262 -8.06 -6.56 11.57
N GLY A 263 -7.84 -7.16 12.74
CA GLY A 263 -8.62 -6.88 13.95
C GLY A 263 -8.44 -5.45 14.48
N ASP A 264 -7.29 -4.84 14.24
CA ASP A 264 -6.96 -3.48 14.69
C ASP A 264 -7.41 -2.37 13.73
N ILE A 265 -7.98 -2.72 12.57
CA ILE A 265 -8.41 -1.75 11.56
C ILE A 265 -9.74 -1.10 11.98
N ASP A 266 -9.76 0.23 12.10
CA ASP A 266 -10.99 1.01 12.26
C ASP A 266 -11.81 0.98 10.96
N GLY A 267 -12.80 0.09 10.90
CA GLY A 267 -13.69 -0.06 9.76
C GLY A 267 -14.48 1.21 9.40
N ALA A 268 -14.78 2.08 10.36
CA ALA A 268 -15.48 3.33 10.09
C ALA A 268 -14.56 4.35 9.39
N ALA A 269 -13.31 4.47 9.86
CA ALA A 269 -12.30 5.29 9.20
C ALA A 269 -12.02 4.78 7.78
N VAL A 270 -11.91 3.47 7.58
CA VAL A 270 -11.79 2.85 6.25
C VAL A 270 -12.98 3.19 5.37
N GLY A 271 -14.22 3.08 5.88
CA GLY A 271 -15.42 3.43 5.13
C GLY A 271 -15.41 4.89 4.64
N GLN A 272 -14.96 5.83 5.47
CA GLN A 272 -14.80 7.23 5.07
C GLN A 272 -13.71 7.41 3.99
N ALA A 273 -12.56 6.77 4.17
CA ALA A 273 -11.49 6.80 3.18
C ALA A 273 -11.94 6.23 1.82
N VAL A 274 -12.70 5.14 1.84
CA VAL A 274 -13.29 4.53 0.64
C VAL A 274 -14.23 5.51 -0.07
N ASN A 275 -15.03 6.30 0.65
CA ASN A 275 -15.89 7.32 0.03
C ASN A 275 -15.06 8.41 -0.68
N TYR A 276 -14.00 8.91 -0.04
CA TYR A 276 -13.11 9.89 -0.67
C TYR A 276 -12.39 9.31 -1.90
N LEU A 277 -12.00 8.03 -1.85
CA LEU A 277 -11.39 7.34 -2.98
C LEU A 277 -12.35 7.19 -4.16
N HIS A 278 -13.61 6.82 -3.92
CA HIS A 278 -14.63 6.76 -4.98
C HIS A 278 -14.85 8.11 -5.66
N GLU A 279 -14.88 9.19 -4.88
CA GLU A 279 -15.00 10.55 -5.42
C GLU A 279 -13.74 10.96 -6.21
N LEU A 280 -12.56 10.57 -5.74
CA LEU A 280 -11.31 10.79 -6.47
C LEU A 280 -11.29 10.01 -7.79
N LEU A 281 -11.66 8.72 -7.79
CA LEU A 281 -11.76 7.89 -8.99
C LEU A 281 -12.76 8.48 -9.98
N ARG A 282 -13.92 8.98 -9.51
CA ARG A 282 -14.89 9.68 -10.34
C ARG A 282 -14.28 10.91 -11.00
N LYS A 283 -13.51 11.71 -10.26
CA LYS A 283 -12.79 12.90 -10.79
C LYS A 283 -11.72 12.51 -11.81
N ILE A 284 -10.93 11.47 -11.55
CA ILE A 284 -9.91 10.97 -12.48
C ILE A 284 -10.56 10.45 -13.76
N HIS A 285 -11.63 9.66 -13.66
CA HIS A 285 -12.37 9.15 -14.82
C HIS A 285 -12.95 10.29 -15.66
N THR A 286 -13.58 11.27 -15.01
CA THR A 286 -14.11 12.46 -15.67
C THR A 286 -12.99 13.27 -16.33
N GLY A 287 -11.87 13.49 -15.63
CA GLY A 287 -10.71 14.19 -16.18
C GLY A 287 -10.09 13.48 -17.38
N SER A 288 -9.95 12.15 -17.32
CA SER A 288 -9.41 11.35 -18.42
C SER A 288 -10.30 11.36 -19.66
N SER A 289 -11.62 11.43 -19.50
CA SER A 289 -12.53 11.52 -20.65
C SER A 289 -12.50 12.89 -21.33
N LEU A 290 -12.10 13.94 -20.60
CA LEU A 290 -11.90 15.29 -21.14
C LEU A 290 -10.55 15.47 -21.85
N LEU A 291 -9.52 14.72 -21.47
CA LEU A 291 -8.17 14.83 -22.06
C LEU A 291 -7.96 13.98 -23.32
N GLY A 292 -8.71 12.87 -23.46
CA GLY A 292 -8.61 11.98 -24.62
C GLY A 292 -9.52 12.38 -25.79
N PRO A 293 -9.25 11.89 -27.02
CA PRO A 293 -10.21 11.97 -28.11
C PRO A 293 -11.57 11.36 -27.74
N PRO A 294 -12.69 11.83 -28.31
CA PRO A 294 -14.01 11.22 -28.08
C PRO A 294 -13.98 9.70 -28.32
N GLY A 295 -14.39 8.92 -27.32
CA GLY A 295 -14.41 7.46 -27.37
C GLY A 295 -13.10 6.75 -26.97
N HIS A 296 -12.00 7.48 -26.78
CA HIS A 296 -10.70 6.90 -26.41
C HIS A 296 -10.05 7.65 -25.24
N PRO A 297 -10.45 7.39 -23.99
CA PRO A 297 -9.85 8.02 -22.82
C PRO A 297 -8.35 7.72 -22.74
N GLN A 298 -7.54 8.77 -22.53
CA GLN A 298 -6.08 8.65 -22.49
C GLN A 298 -5.59 7.67 -21.41
N PHE A 299 -6.24 7.66 -20.23
CA PHE A 299 -5.92 6.74 -19.14
C PHE A 299 -6.01 5.26 -19.57
N THR A 300 -7.00 4.90 -20.39
CA THR A 300 -7.17 3.52 -20.85
C THR A 300 -6.01 3.05 -21.71
N GLN A 301 -5.46 3.92 -22.57
CA GLN A 301 -4.34 3.57 -23.44
C GLN A 301 -3.07 3.33 -22.63
N GLU A 302 -2.72 4.26 -21.74
CA GLU A 302 -1.56 4.14 -20.86
C GLU A 302 -1.68 2.93 -19.94
N LEU A 303 -2.86 2.71 -19.35
CA LEU A 303 -3.13 1.55 -18.51
C LEU A 303 -2.96 0.25 -19.30
N THR A 304 -3.47 0.18 -20.54
CA THR A 304 -3.33 -1.02 -21.38
C THR A 304 -1.86 -1.32 -21.67
N SER A 305 -1.06 -0.30 -21.99
CA SER A 305 0.39 -0.48 -22.20
C SER A 305 1.06 -1.04 -20.95
N LYS A 306 0.75 -0.48 -19.78
CA LYS A 306 1.34 -0.96 -18.51
C LYS A 306 0.84 -2.33 -18.09
N LEU A 307 -0.42 -2.66 -18.33
CA LEU A 307 -0.94 -3.99 -18.09
C LEU A 307 -0.26 -5.04 -18.97
N LYS A 308 0.08 -4.72 -20.23
CA LYS A 308 0.85 -5.63 -21.09
C LYS A 308 2.25 -5.91 -20.53
N GLU A 309 2.95 -4.88 -20.06
CA GLU A 309 4.25 -5.02 -19.40
C GLU A 309 4.14 -5.92 -18.15
N ILE A 310 3.12 -5.71 -17.32
CA ILE A 310 2.89 -6.50 -16.09
C ILE A 310 2.57 -7.95 -16.43
N VAL A 311 1.60 -8.21 -17.32
CA VAL A 311 1.17 -9.56 -17.69
C VAL A 311 2.32 -10.37 -18.28
N ALA A 312 3.21 -9.73 -19.06
CA ALA A 312 4.39 -10.40 -19.61
C ALA A 312 5.40 -10.85 -18.54
N ALA A 313 5.37 -10.27 -17.34
CA ALA A 313 6.27 -10.61 -16.23
C ALA A 313 5.66 -11.60 -15.21
N ILE A 314 4.36 -11.92 -15.31
CA ILE A 314 3.67 -12.80 -14.36
C ILE A 314 3.89 -14.27 -14.73
N ASP A 315 4.27 -15.09 -13.74
CA ASP A 315 4.19 -16.55 -13.87
C ASP A 315 2.71 -16.99 -13.90
N THR A 316 2.26 -17.53 -15.02
CA THR A 316 0.88 -17.94 -15.25
C THR A 316 0.40 -18.99 -14.25
N GLN A 317 1.25 -19.94 -13.83
CA GLN A 317 0.85 -20.99 -12.90
C GLN A 317 0.65 -20.45 -11.49
N VAL A 318 1.59 -19.63 -11.01
CA VAL A 318 1.50 -18.96 -9.70
C VAL A 318 0.28 -18.05 -9.67
N TRP A 319 0.04 -17.31 -10.76
CA TRP A 319 -1.14 -16.46 -10.91
C TRP A 319 -2.45 -17.22 -10.74
N TRP A 320 -2.62 -18.37 -11.40
CA TRP A 320 -3.85 -19.16 -11.29
C TRP A 320 -4.06 -19.76 -9.90
N LYS A 321 -2.99 -20.25 -9.25
CA LYS A 321 -3.05 -20.74 -7.86
C LYS A 321 -3.45 -19.63 -6.90
N GLY A 322 -2.82 -18.46 -7.02
CA GLY A 322 -3.17 -17.28 -6.22
C GLY A 322 -4.62 -16.85 -6.46
N ARG A 323 -5.08 -16.89 -7.71
CA ARG A 323 -6.46 -16.55 -8.05
C ARG A 323 -7.48 -17.53 -7.46
N GLN A 324 -7.16 -18.82 -7.40
CA GLN A 324 -7.98 -19.83 -6.74
C GLN A 324 -8.10 -19.56 -5.23
N ALA A 325 -6.97 -19.29 -4.55
CA ALA A 325 -7.00 -18.91 -3.14
C ALA A 325 -7.82 -17.62 -2.89
N ILE A 326 -7.69 -16.63 -3.79
CA ILE A 326 -8.51 -15.41 -3.75
C ILE A 326 -10.00 -15.70 -3.97
N SER A 327 -10.37 -16.67 -4.81
CA SER A 327 -11.79 -17.04 -4.94
C SER A 327 -12.36 -17.64 -3.66
N GLU A 328 -11.60 -18.47 -2.95
CA GLU A 328 -12.05 -19.03 -1.67
C GLU A 328 -12.22 -17.93 -0.61
N ILE A 329 -11.27 -16.97 -0.55
CA ILE A 329 -11.40 -15.78 0.31
C ILE A 329 -12.59 -14.92 -0.11
N ARG A 330 -12.86 -14.82 -1.41
CA ARG A 330 -14.02 -14.09 -1.94
C ARG A 330 -15.32 -14.70 -1.45
N ASP A 331 -15.43 -16.01 -1.35
CA ASP A 331 -16.65 -16.66 -0.83
C ASP A 331 -16.87 -16.30 0.64
N ALA A 332 -15.82 -16.27 1.46
CA ALA A 332 -15.88 -15.77 2.83
C ALA A 332 -16.35 -14.31 2.89
N LYS A 333 -15.83 -13.46 1.98
CA LYS A 333 -16.24 -12.05 1.86
C LYS A 333 -17.70 -11.90 1.39
N GLU A 334 -18.16 -12.68 0.42
CA GLU A 334 -19.57 -12.63 -0.01
C GLU A 334 -20.50 -13.10 1.11
N ASN A 335 -20.13 -14.13 1.88
CA ASN A 335 -20.89 -14.55 3.06
C ASN A 335 -20.98 -13.45 4.13
N ALA A 336 -19.87 -12.77 4.43
CA ALA A 336 -19.86 -11.62 5.32
C ALA A 336 -20.74 -10.47 4.77
N LYS A 337 -20.65 -10.21 3.46
CA LYS A 337 -21.51 -9.22 2.79
C LYS A 337 -22.99 -9.59 2.86
N TYR A 338 -23.35 -10.86 2.69
CA TYR A 338 -24.73 -11.31 2.79
C TYR A 338 -25.29 -11.10 4.19
N ALA A 339 -24.51 -11.39 5.24
CA ALA A 339 -24.89 -11.09 6.62
C ALA A 339 -25.17 -9.58 6.80
N LEU A 340 -24.28 -8.71 6.30
CA LEU A 340 -24.46 -7.25 6.34
C LEU A 340 -25.69 -6.78 5.53
N LEU A 341 -25.96 -7.36 4.36
CA LEU A 341 -27.11 -7.00 3.53
C LEU A 341 -28.44 -7.45 4.16
N GLN A 342 -28.44 -8.50 4.97
CA GLN A 342 -29.61 -8.90 5.76
C GLN A 342 -29.93 -7.86 6.84
N GLU A 343 -28.91 -7.23 7.43
CA GLU A 343 -29.06 -6.14 8.40
C GLU A 343 -29.43 -4.81 7.73
N HIS A 344 -29.00 -4.58 6.48
CA HIS A 344 -29.20 -3.35 5.70
C HIS A 344 -29.88 -3.61 4.33
N PRO A 345 -31.19 -3.93 4.29
CA PRO A 345 -31.89 -4.29 3.05
C PRO A 345 -32.01 -3.14 2.04
N ASP A 346 -31.88 -1.89 2.48
CA ASP A 346 -31.83 -0.71 1.62
C ASP A 346 -30.61 -0.72 0.69
N MET A 347 -29.45 -1.18 1.18
CA MET A 347 -28.25 -1.36 0.36
C MET A 347 -28.48 -2.41 -0.72
N LEU A 348 -29.17 -3.51 -0.40
CA LEU A 348 -29.53 -4.54 -1.39
C LEU A 348 -30.43 -3.96 -2.48
N ILE A 349 -31.46 -3.18 -2.09
CA ILE A 349 -32.36 -2.53 -3.04
C ILE A 349 -31.58 -1.56 -3.94
N GLN A 350 -30.68 -0.75 -3.38
CA GLN A 350 -29.87 0.17 -4.16
C GLN A 350 -28.93 -0.60 -5.10
N GLN A 351 -28.32 -1.69 -4.64
CA GLN A 351 -27.50 -2.55 -5.49
C GLN A 351 -28.30 -3.12 -6.66
N LEU A 352 -29.55 -3.56 -6.43
CA LEU A 352 -30.43 -4.07 -7.49
C LEU A 352 -30.83 -3.00 -8.52
N LYS A 353 -30.93 -1.73 -8.11
CA LYS A 353 -31.21 -0.60 -9.01
C LYS A 353 -30.01 -0.27 -9.89
N GLU A 354 -28.81 -0.28 -9.32
CA GLU A 354 -27.58 0.07 -10.03
C GLU A 354 -26.96 -1.13 -10.78
N SER A 355 -27.36 -2.37 -10.43
CA SER A 355 -26.78 -3.58 -11.03
C SER A 355 -26.89 -3.65 -12.56
N PRO A 356 -27.98 -3.20 -13.23
CA PRO A 356 -28.04 -3.25 -14.69
C PRO A 356 -26.92 -2.45 -15.36
N VAL A 357 -26.54 -1.30 -14.80
CA VAL A 357 -25.43 -0.49 -15.35
C VAL A 357 -24.12 -1.25 -15.25
N LEU A 358 -23.86 -1.89 -14.10
CA LEU A 358 -22.67 -2.72 -13.90
C LEU A 358 -22.68 -3.97 -14.79
N LEU A 359 -23.85 -4.61 -14.96
CA LEU A 359 -24.03 -5.77 -15.83
C LEU A 359 -23.78 -5.39 -17.28
N ASN A 360 -24.24 -4.24 -17.77
CA ASN A 360 -23.97 -3.79 -19.12
C ASN A 360 -22.46 -3.65 -19.39
N SER A 361 -21.71 -3.10 -18.45
CA SER A 361 -20.24 -3.03 -18.56
C SER A 361 -19.59 -4.41 -18.56
N ARG A 362 -20.09 -5.36 -17.76
CA ARG A 362 -19.61 -6.74 -17.74
C ARG A 362 -19.95 -7.50 -19.03
N ILE A 363 -21.15 -7.31 -19.56
CA ILE A 363 -21.58 -7.90 -20.84
C ILE A 363 -20.68 -7.40 -21.96
N LYS A 364 -20.39 -6.10 -22.02
CA LYS A 364 -19.43 -5.55 -22.99
C LYS A 364 -18.05 -6.19 -22.87
N ALA A 365 -17.53 -6.33 -21.65
CA ALA A 365 -16.25 -7.00 -21.43
C ALA A 365 -16.29 -8.48 -21.82
N LEU A 366 -17.40 -9.18 -21.53
CA LEU A 366 -17.59 -10.58 -21.93
C LEU A 366 -17.64 -10.71 -23.45
N LEU A 367 -18.37 -9.84 -24.15
CA LEU A 367 -18.41 -9.81 -25.61
C LEU A 367 -17.02 -9.59 -26.21
N THR A 368 -16.24 -8.66 -25.65
CA THR A 368 -14.84 -8.46 -26.07
C THR A 368 -13.99 -9.71 -25.83
N ASN A 369 -14.21 -10.45 -24.72
CA ASN A 369 -13.48 -11.69 -24.49
C ASN A 369 -13.92 -12.80 -25.44
N VAL A 370 -15.22 -12.92 -25.73
CA VAL A 370 -15.75 -13.90 -26.69
C VAL A 370 -15.21 -13.62 -28.09
N SER A 371 -15.15 -12.36 -28.51
CA SER A 371 -14.53 -12.03 -29.81
C SER A 371 -13.04 -12.35 -29.88
N LEU A 372 -12.33 -12.43 -28.75
CA LEU A 372 -10.95 -12.93 -28.73
C LEU A 372 -10.89 -14.45 -28.86
N LEU A 373 -11.92 -15.17 -28.42
CA LEU A 373 -12.03 -16.62 -28.62
C LEU A 373 -12.28 -16.94 -30.10
N GLU A 374 -13.02 -16.10 -30.83
CA GLU A 374 -13.20 -16.26 -32.29
C GLU A 374 -11.87 -16.22 -33.08
N GLU A 375 -10.81 -15.65 -32.51
CA GLU A 375 -9.47 -15.63 -33.11
C GLU A 375 -8.63 -16.87 -32.75
N MET A 376 -9.12 -17.73 -31.85
CA MET A 376 -8.44 -18.94 -31.39
C MET A 376 -8.85 -20.18 -32.19
N ASP A 377 -8.09 -21.26 -32.04
CA ASP A 377 -8.34 -22.56 -32.67
C ASP A 377 -9.53 -23.28 -32.01
N ASP A 378 -10.48 -23.76 -32.81
CA ASP A 378 -11.75 -24.34 -32.35
C ASP A 378 -11.52 -25.55 -31.43
N GLU A 379 -10.57 -26.42 -31.77
CA GLU A 379 -10.23 -27.58 -30.95
C GLU A 379 -9.68 -27.18 -29.58
N ALA A 380 -8.82 -26.14 -29.52
CA ALA A 380 -8.28 -25.63 -28.27
C ALA A 380 -9.37 -25.02 -27.37
N ILE A 381 -10.33 -24.29 -27.97
CA ILE A 381 -11.49 -23.74 -27.23
C ILE A 381 -12.35 -24.89 -26.69
N ALA A 382 -12.68 -25.87 -27.52
CA ALA A 382 -13.50 -27.01 -27.13
C ALA A 382 -12.87 -27.78 -25.97
N GLU A 383 -11.56 -28.05 -26.02
CA GLU A 383 -10.83 -28.71 -24.94
C GLU A 383 -10.86 -27.89 -23.65
N ALA A 384 -10.56 -26.58 -23.72
CA ALA A 384 -10.55 -25.70 -22.55
C ALA A 384 -11.94 -25.56 -21.91
N VAL A 385 -13.00 -25.46 -22.72
CA VAL A 385 -14.39 -25.38 -22.25
C VAL A 385 -14.81 -26.71 -21.62
N ALA A 386 -14.47 -27.85 -22.23
CA ALA A 386 -14.77 -29.16 -21.68
C ALA A 386 -14.08 -29.38 -20.32
N GLU A 387 -12.79 -29.03 -20.20
CA GLU A 387 -12.07 -29.11 -18.93
C GLU A 387 -12.68 -28.17 -17.87
N GLY A 388 -13.04 -26.95 -18.27
CA GLY A 388 -13.70 -25.99 -17.39
C GLY A 388 -15.07 -26.47 -16.91
N ALA A 389 -15.87 -27.04 -17.81
CA ALA A 389 -17.21 -27.55 -17.51
C ALA A 389 -17.17 -28.71 -16.49
N LEU A 390 -16.15 -29.57 -16.55
CA LEU A 390 -15.97 -30.66 -15.59
C LEU A 390 -15.68 -30.19 -14.16
N ARG A 391 -15.20 -28.95 -13.99
CA ARG A 391 -14.91 -28.35 -12.67
C ARG A 391 -16.08 -27.56 -12.10
N LEU A 392 -17.14 -27.33 -12.86
CA LEU A 392 -18.32 -26.63 -12.39
C LEU A 392 -19.17 -27.54 -11.50
N ASP A 393 -19.49 -27.05 -10.30
CA ASP A 393 -20.50 -27.70 -9.46
C ASP A 393 -21.89 -27.46 -10.05
N MET A 394 -22.39 -28.45 -10.78
CA MET A 394 -23.70 -28.40 -11.42
C MET A 394 -24.85 -28.34 -10.41
N GLN A 395 -24.63 -28.77 -9.15
CA GLN A 395 -25.62 -28.69 -8.10
C GLN A 395 -25.81 -27.24 -7.64
N ASP A 396 -24.71 -26.53 -7.37
CA ASP A 396 -24.74 -25.11 -6.98
C ASP A 396 -25.33 -24.24 -8.10
N LEU A 397 -25.00 -24.55 -9.36
CA LEU A 397 -25.59 -23.87 -10.51
C LEU A 397 -27.11 -24.10 -10.59
N ALA A 398 -27.57 -25.33 -10.38
CA ALA A 398 -28.99 -25.65 -10.37
C ALA A 398 -29.73 -24.95 -9.22
N GLU A 399 -29.13 -24.88 -8.02
CA GLU A 399 -29.70 -24.14 -6.90
C GLU A 399 -29.77 -22.64 -7.19
N ALA A 400 -28.69 -22.05 -7.73
CA ALA A 400 -28.68 -20.66 -8.14
C ALA A 400 -29.76 -20.38 -9.19
N LEU A 401 -29.91 -21.23 -10.22
CA LEU A 401 -30.93 -21.08 -11.25
C LEU A 401 -32.35 -21.16 -10.67
N ASN A 402 -32.60 -22.09 -9.75
CA ASN A 402 -33.87 -22.20 -9.05
C ASN A 402 -34.19 -20.93 -8.26
N LEU A 403 -33.23 -20.36 -7.54
CA LEU A 403 -33.40 -19.11 -6.80
C LEU A 403 -33.70 -17.93 -7.74
N HIS A 404 -32.99 -17.82 -8.87
CA HIS A 404 -33.26 -16.80 -9.89
C HIS A 404 -34.66 -16.95 -10.49
N ALA A 405 -35.08 -18.19 -10.83
CA ALA A 405 -36.41 -18.46 -11.34
C ALA A 405 -37.50 -18.08 -10.32
N GLN A 406 -37.28 -18.34 -9.03
CA GLN A 406 -38.19 -17.91 -7.97
C GLN A 406 -38.30 -16.38 -7.89
N VAL A 407 -37.17 -15.66 -7.93
CA VAL A 407 -37.15 -14.20 -7.94
C VAL A 407 -37.83 -13.63 -9.18
N ALA A 408 -37.55 -14.17 -10.37
CA ALA A 408 -38.18 -13.77 -11.62
C ALA A 408 -39.70 -13.99 -11.58
N ASN A 409 -40.15 -15.14 -11.07
CA ASN A 409 -41.58 -15.42 -10.89
C ASN A 409 -42.24 -14.44 -9.92
N ARG A 410 -41.57 -14.04 -8.84
CA ARG A 410 -42.05 -13.01 -7.92
C ARG A 410 -42.14 -11.64 -8.60
N ILE A 411 -41.13 -11.25 -9.38
CA ILE A 411 -41.13 -10.00 -10.14
C ILE A 411 -42.26 -10.00 -11.16
N ARG A 412 -42.42 -11.06 -11.97
CA ARG A 412 -43.51 -11.19 -12.97
C ARG A 412 -44.88 -11.07 -12.34
N LYS A 413 -45.10 -11.63 -11.14
CA LYS A 413 -46.37 -11.50 -10.40
C LYS A 413 -46.69 -10.05 -10.03
N VAL A 414 -45.68 -9.22 -9.80
CA VAL A 414 -45.84 -7.80 -9.41
C VAL A 414 -45.82 -6.87 -10.63
N LYS A 415 -45.01 -7.18 -11.64
CA LYS A 415 -44.82 -6.40 -12.87
C LYS A 415 -44.76 -7.35 -14.09
N PRO A 416 -45.89 -7.84 -14.59
CA PRO A 416 -45.91 -8.79 -15.70
C PRO A 416 -45.33 -8.21 -16.99
N ASP A 417 -45.57 -6.92 -17.24
CA ASP A 417 -45.14 -6.25 -18.49
C ASP A 417 -43.62 -6.07 -18.59
N LEU A 418 -42.92 -6.05 -17.45
CA LEU A 418 -41.46 -5.88 -17.43
C LEU A 418 -40.75 -7.02 -18.17
N ALA A 419 -41.19 -8.26 -17.95
CA ALA A 419 -40.61 -9.42 -18.62
C ALA A 419 -40.80 -9.34 -20.14
N MET A 420 -42.00 -8.95 -20.60
CA MET A 420 -42.28 -8.80 -22.03
C MET A 420 -41.42 -7.70 -22.65
N SER A 421 -41.31 -6.53 -22.01
CA SER A 421 -40.48 -5.43 -22.53
C SER A 421 -39.00 -5.79 -22.68
N ILE A 422 -38.46 -6.58 -21.75
CA ILE A 422 -37.07 -7.08 -21.82
C ILE A 422 -36.94 -8.13 -22.92
N LEU A 423 -37.88 -9.06 -23.04
CA LEU A 423 -37.88 -10.09 -24.08
C LEU A 423 -38.01 -9.49 -25.49
N GLU A 424 -38.89 -8.52 -25.68
CA GLU A 424 -39.02 -7.79 -26.95
C GLU A 424 -37.72 -7.07 -27.31
N SER A 425 -37.13 -6.34 -26.35
CA SER A 425 -35.85 -5.65 -26.57
C SER A 425 -34.74 -6.63 -26.92
N PHE A 426 -34.73 -7.80 -26.28
CA PHE A 426 -33.76 -8.86 -26.55
C PHE A 426 -33.99 -9.51 -27.92
N SER A 427 -35.24 -9.87 -28.27
CA SER A 427 -35.55 -10.53 -29.55
C SER A 427 -35.17 -9.69 -30.75
N TYR A 428 -35.31 -8.36 -30.68
CA TYR A 428 -34.88 -7.46 -31.75
C TYR A 428 -33.36 -7.31 -31.88
N SER A 429 -32.59 -7.78 -30.89
CA SER A 429 -31.12 -7.64 -30.85
C SER A 429 -30.36 -8.92 -31.18
N VAL A 430 -31.06 -10.05 -31.32
CA VAL A 430 -30.48 -11.37 -31.51
C VAL A 430 -30.45 -11.73 -32.99
N ASP A 431 -29.33 -12.27 -33.45
CA ASP A 431 -29.22 -12.91 -34.77
C ASP A 431 -29.99 -14.24 -34.74
N LEU A 432 -31.11 -14.29 -35.46
CA LEU A 432 -32.03 -15.43 -35.44
C LEU A 432 -31.45 -16.65 -36.16
N ASP A 433 -30.52 -16.47 -37.10
CA ASP A 433 -29.95 -17.57 -37.88
C ASP A 433 -28.98 -18.38 -37.00
N GLU A 434 -28.02 -17.70 -36.35
CA GLU A 434 -27.05 -18.32 -35.45
C GLU A 434 -27.70 -18.94 -34.21
N VAL A 435 -28.71 -18.26 -33.65
CA VAL A 435 -29.51 -18.83 -32.55
C VAL A 435 -30.33 -20.02 -33.02
N GLY A 436 -30.84 -20.01 -34.25
CA GLY A 436 -31.57 -21.13 -34.84
C GLY A 436 -30.69 -22.38 -34.96
N GLU A 437 -29.48 -22.22 -35.49
CA GLU A 437 -28.50 -23.31 -35.59
C GLU A 437 -28.10 -23.82 -34.20
N THR A 438 -27.81 -22.90 -33.27
CA THR A 438 -27.46 -23.24 -31.89
C THR A 438 -28.58 -24.01 -31.19
N ALA A 439 -29.82 -23.54 -31.32
CA ALA A 439 -30.99 -24.20 -30.75
C ALA A 439 -31.22 -25.58 -31.36
N GLN A 440 -30.92 -25.79 -32.64
CA GLN A 440 -31.15 -27.07 -33.31
C GLN A 440 -30.27 -28.19 -32.74
N TRP A 441 -28.98 -27.96 -32.57
CA TRP A 441 -28.10 -28.99 -31.98
C TRP A 441 -28.33 -29.11 -30.48
N LEU A 442 -28.51 -28.00 -29.76
CA LEU A 442 -28.76 -28.02 -28.32
C LEU A 442 -30.06 -28.74 -27.97
N ALA A 443 -31.12 -28.54 -28.75
CA ALA A 443 -32.39 -29.23 -28.54
C ALA A 443 -32.28 -30.76 -28.70
N ARG A 444 -31.44 -31.23 -29.64
CA ARG A 444 -31.16 -32.66 -29.81
C ARG A 444 -30.46 -33.23 -28.57
N ASP A 445 -29.41 -32.55 -28.10
CA ASP A 445 -28.62 -33.00 -26.94
C ASP A 445 -29.40 -32.92 -25.62
N LEU A 446 -30.23 -31.88 -25.47
CA LEU A 446 -31.11 -31.69 -24.31
C LEU A 446 -32.26 -32.71 -24.28
N ALA A 447 -32.82 -33.09 -25.43
CA ALA A 447 -33.90 -34.08 -25.48
C ALA A 447 -33.48 -35.43 -24.88
N ASP A 448 -32.22 -35.81 -25.10
CA ASP A 448 -31.65 -37.05 -24.58
C ASP A 448 -31.28 -36.94 -23.09
N SER A 449 -30.74 -35.79 -22.66
CA SER A 449 -30.19 -35.62 -21.30
C SER A 449 -31.22 -35.11 -20.27
N PHE A 450 -32.24 -34.36 -20.70
CA PHE A 450 -33.15 -33.61 -19.81
C PHE A 450 -34.62 -34.01 -19.91
N LYS A 451 -34.91 -35.23 -20.38
CA LYS A 451 -36.28 -35.76 -20.53
C LYS A 451 -37.25 -35.42 -19.38
N PRO A 452 -36.86 -35.45 -18.08
CA PRO A 452 -37.74 -35.04 -16.98
C PRO A 452 -38.06 -33.53 -16.97
N LEU A 453 -37.06 -32.68 -17.22
CA LEU A 453 -37.23 -31.22 -17.29
C LEU A 453 -38.07 -30.83 -18.51
N VAL A 454 -37.76 -31.44 -19.67
CA VAL A 454 -38.53 -31.27 -20.91
C VAL A 454 -40.01 -31.60 -20.65
N ARG A 455 -40.34 -32.71 -19.99
CA ARG A 455 -41.75 -33.03 -19.68
C ARG A 455 -42.47 -32.00 -18.83
N SER A 456 -41.76 -31.23 -18.01
CA SER A 456 -42.33 -30.20 -17.13
C SER A 456 -42.45 -28.84 -17.82
N VAL A 457 -41.42 -28.43 -18.55
CA VAL A 457 -41.30 -27.08 -19.14
C VAL A 457 -41.80 -27.04 -20.58
N PHE A 458 -41.67 -28.14 -21.32
CA PHE A 458 -41.95 -28.18 -22.76
C PHE A 458 -43.44 -28.07 -23.11
N PRO A 459 -44.42 -28.66 -22.37
CA PRO A 459 -45.82 -28.47 -22.72
C PRO A 459 -46.28 -27.00 -22.81
N PRO A 460 -46.01 -26.11 -21.83
CA PRO A 460 -46.37 -24.70 -21.97
C PRO A 460 -45.53 -23.96 -23.02
N LEU A 461 -44.27 -24.37 -23.26
CA LEU A 461 -43.48 -23.83 -24.37
C LEU A 461 -44.07 -24.23 -25.73
N VAL A 462 -44.43 -25.50 -25.92
CA VAL A 462 -45.08 -25.99 -27.13
C VAL A 462 -46.39 -25.28 -27.34
N GLN A 463 -47.19 -25.04 -26.30
CA GLN A 463 -48.40 -24.25 -26.43
C GLN A 463 -48.11 -22.82 -26.92
N GLY A 464 -47.15 -22.12 -26.30
CA GLY A 464 -46.74 -20.78 -26.74
C GLY A 464 -46.17 -20.78 -28.16
N VAL A 465 -45.37 -21.78 -28.52
CA VAL A 465 -44.83 -21.96 -29.87
C VAL A 465 -45.97 -22.25 -30.86
N CYS A 466 -46.95 -23.10 -30.53
CA CYS A 466 -48.12 -23.33 -31.37
C CYS A 466 -48.96 -22.06 -31.57
N GLU A 467 -49.00 -21.16 -30.58
CA GLU A 467 -49.61 -19.84 -30.71
C GLU A 467 -48.79 -18.95 -31.66
N CYS A 468 -47.45 -18.99 -31.60
CA CYS A 468 -46.58 -18.27 -32.54
C CYS A 468 -46.53 -18.87 -33.95
N LEU A 469 -46.79 -20.17 -34.10
CA LEU A 469 -46.86 -20.89 -35.38
C LEU A 469 -48.26 -20.82 -36.00
N ALA A 470 -49.18 -20.06 -35.41
CA ALA A 470 -50.45 -19.77 -36.05
C ALA A 470 -50.18 -19.12 -37.42
N PRO A 471 -50.91 -19.48 -38.48
CA PRO A 471 -50.61 -19.01 -39.82
C PRO A 471 -50.70 -17.48 -39.89
N GLU A 472 -49.59 -16.85 -40.25
CA GLU A 472 -49.47 -15.42 -40.51
C GLU A 472 -48.96 -15.22 -41.94
N ASN A 473 -49.27 -14.08 -42.56
CA ASN A 473 -48.76 -13.77 -43.90
C ASN A 473 -47.37 -13.12 -43.78
N ASP A 474 -46.36 -13.90 -43.42
CA ASP A 474 -44.96 -13.46 -43.33
C ASP A 474 -44.00 -14.30 -44.20
N GLU A 475 -42.72 -13.89 -44.21
CA GLU A 475 -41.66 -14.54 -44.99
C GLU A 475 -41.16 -15.86 -44.38
N HIS A 476 -41.58 -16.19 -43.15
CA HIS A 476 -41.20 -17.40 -42.44
C HIS A 476 -42.26 -18.52 -42.55
N GLN A 477 -43.42 -18.22 -43.15
CA GLN A 477 -44.56 -19.13 -43.27
C GLN A 477 -44.20 -20.49 -43.91
N GLU A 478 -43.29 -20.55 -44.89
CA GLU A 478 -42.85 -21.82 -45.48
C GLU A 478 -42.12 -22.72 -44.46
N GLY A 479 -41.28 -22.12 -43.61
CA GLY A 479 -40.60 -22.83 -42.53
C GLY A 479 -41.58 -23.31 -41.45
N ILE A 480 -42.56 -22.48 -41.11
CA ILE A 480 -43.64 -22.79 -40.17
C ILE A 480 -44.49 -23.96 -40.69
N ASP A 481 -44.86 -23.92 -41.97
CA ASP A 481 -45.64 -24.99 -42.62
C ASP A 481 -44.87 -26.32 -42.61
N ASN A 482 -43.56 -26.28 -42.87
CA ASN A 482 -42.70 -27.46 -42.80
C ASN A 482 -42.62 -28.02 -41.37
N ALA A 483 -42.49 -27.17 -40.35
CA ALA A 483 -42.47 -27.59 -38.95
C ALA A 483 -43.83 -28.18 -38.49
N LEU A 484 -44.95 -27.56 -38.86
CA LEU A 484 -46.29 -28.06 -38.58
C LEU A 484 -46.57 -29.39 -39.28
N ASN A 485 -46.08 -29.58 -40.51
CA ASN A 485 -46.18 -30.85 -41.22
C ASN A 485 -45.34 -31.94 -40.54
N ALA A 486 -44.12 -31.64 -40.10
CA ALA A 486 -43.30 -32.57 -39.32
C ALA A 486 -43.95 -32.95 -37.99
N LEU A 487 -44.56 -31.99 -37.28
CA LEU A 487 -45.33 -32.26 -36.06
C LEU A 487 -46.55 -33.14 -36.32
N ARG A 488 -47.29 -32.88 -37.40
CA ARG A 488 -48.43 -33.72 -37.82
C ARG A 488 -47.98 -35.14 -38.15
N GLU A 489 -46.86 -35.31 -38.85
CA GLU A 489 -46.27 -36.62 -39.15
C GLU A 489 -45.89 -37.38 -37.87
N LEU A 490 -45.28 -36.69 -36.89
CA LEU A 490 -44.90 -37.26 -35.60
C LEU A 490 -46.12 -37.67 -34.74
N LEU A 491 -47.21 -36.89 -34.83
CA LEU A 491 -48.44 -37.11 -34.06
C LEU A 491 -49.44 -38.04 -34.74
N LYS A 492 -49.20 -38.47 -36.00
CA LYS A 492 -49.99 -39.53 -36.62
C LYS A 492 -49.86 -40.77 -35.73
N PRO A 493 -50.97 -41.37 -35.26
CA PRO A 493 -50.89 -42.59 -34.47
C PRO A 493 -50.15 -43.64 -35.30
N GLN A 494 -49.02 -44.13 -34.78
CA GLN A 494 -48.41 -45.35 -35.33
C GLN A 494 -49.46 -46.44 -35.17
N GLU A 495 -50.04 -46.89 -36.28
CA GLU A 495 -50.85 -48.11 -36.29
C GLU A 495 -49.94 -49.24 -35.80
N ALA A 496 -50.17 -49.67 -34.55
CA ALA A 496 -49.47 -50.76 -33.91
C ALA A 496 -50.00 -52.12 -34.38
#